data_AF-A0A2E8E1C3-F1
#
_entry.id   AF-A0A2E8E1C3-F1
#
_cell.length_a   1.000
_cell.length_b   1.000
_cell.length_c   1.000
_cell.angle_alpha   90.00
_cell.angle_beta   90.00
_cell.angle_gamma   90.00
#
_symmetry.space_group_name_H-M   'P 1'
#
loop_
_entity.id
_entity.type
_entity.pdbx_description
1 polymer ?
#
loop_
_entity_poly.entity_id
_entity_poly.type
_entity_poly.pdbx_seq_one_letter_code
_entity_poly.pdbx_strand_id
1 'polypeptide(L)'
;MRLTFDWDYVGLEDKLVQDGLAKLSQDFPKYDVYYRISANGNGIHAIISPKDSTPTPIEMEDEDALDYRRKMVDFGLEDNWRLITDELRVDKGMPTSQLWEWKDGKQAGEWVKYVE
;
A
#
# COMPACT_ATOMS: atom_id res chain seq x y z
N MET A 1 -9.61 9.15 -2.61
CA MET A 1 -9.43 7.82 -1.95
C MET A 1 -8.12 7.77 -1.16
N ARG A 2 -7.96 6.75 -0.30
CA ARG A 2 -6.71 6.50 0.44
C ARG A 2 -5.64 5.90 -0.49
N LEU A 3 -4.39 6.34 -0.38
CA LEU A 3 -3.28 5.71 -1.08
C LEU A 3 -2.69 4.58 -0.22
N THR A 4 -2.93 3.34 -0.64
CA THR A 4 -2.50 2.13 0.08
C THR A 4 -2.03 1.08 -0.91
N PHE A 5 -1.08 0.25 -0.48
CA PHE A 5 -0.51 -0.81 -1.30
C PHE A 5 -0.61 -2.16 -0.59
N ASP A 6 -0.97 -3.18 -1.37
CA ASP A 6 -1.11 -4.56 -0.92
C ASP A 6 -0.27 -5.42 -1.87
N TRP A 7 0.88 -5.86 -1.39
CA TRP A 7 1.86 -6.62 -2.16
C TRP A 7 1.80 -8.07 -1.72
N ASP A 8 1.19 -8.91 -2.55
CA ASP A 8 1.00 -10.32 -2.27
C ASP A 8 2.24 -11.16 -2.63
N TYR A 9 2.47 -12.23 -1.86
CA TYR A 9 3.52 -13.24 -2.11
C TYR A 9 4.96 -12.69 -2.15
N VAL A 10 5.23 -11.62 -1.39
CA VAL A 10 6.55 -11.00 -1.25
C VAL A 10 6.93 -10.78 0.22
N GLY A 11 8.24 -10.71 0.48
CA GLY A 11 8.83 -10.51 1.80
C GLY A 11 9.79 -9.33 1.86
N LEU A 12 10.25 -8.97 3.07
CA LEU A 12 11.19 -7.86 3.26
C LEU A 12 12.60 -8.17 2.73
N GLU A 13 12.93 -9.45 2.57
CA GLU A 13 14.14 -9.93 1.94
C GLU A 13 14.17 -9.72 0.43
N ASP A 14 13.01 -9.47 -0.20
CA ASP A 14 12.92 -9.27 -1.64
C ASP A 14 13.47 -7.90 -2.03
N LYS A 15 14.43 -7.91 -2.97
CA LYS A 15 15.00 -6.68 -3.52
C LYS A 15 13.91 -5.77 -4.09
N LEU A 16 12.89 -6.35 -4.75
CA LEU A 16 11.80 -5.59 -5.35
C LEU A 16 11.00 -4.81 -4.30
N VAL A 17 10.74 -5.41 -3.14
CA VAL A 17 10.05 -4.76 -2.01
C VAL A 17 10.89 -3.61 -1.46
N GLN A 18 12.19 -3.82 -1.27
CA GLN A 18 13.09 -2.76 -0.81
C GLN A 18 13.17 -1.59 -1.79
N ASP A 19 13.28 -1.88 -3.10
CA ASP A 19 13.27 -0.86 -4.15
C ASP A 19 11.92 -0.12 -4.18
N GLY A 20 10.81 -0.83 -3.95
CA GLY A 20 9.48 -0.24 -3.86
C GLY A 20 9.32 0.71 -2.67
N LEU A 21 9.74 0.30 -1.47
CA LEU A 21 9.71 1.15 -0.28
C LEU A 21 10.61 2.39 -0.43
N ALA A 22 11.80 2.24 -1.01
CA ALA A 22 12.69 3.35 -1.35
C ALA A 22 12.03 4.29 -2.36
N LYS A 23 11.39 3.76 -3.41
CA LYS A 23 10.65 4.55 -4.40
C LYS A 23 9.53 5.37 -3.74
N LEU A 24 8.74 4.75 -2.85
CA LEU A 24 7.68 5.44 -2.11
C LEU A 24 8.26 6.58 -1.25
N SER A 25 9.40 6.34 -0.58
CA SER A 25 10.10 7.35 0.23
C SER A 25 10.55 8.55 -0.62
N GLN A 26 11.12 8.27 -1.80
CA GLN A 26 11.61 9.27 -2.74
C GLN A 26 10.49 10.07 -3.43
N ASP A 27 9.40 9.40 -3.81
CA ASP A 27 8.25 10.03 -4.47
C ASP A 27 7.45 10.92 -3.50
N PHE A 28 7.47 10.61 -2.20
CA PHE A 28 6.70 11.30 -1.15
C PHE A 28 7.58 11.88 -0.02
N PRO A 29 8.56 12.76 -0.29
CA PRO A 29 9.57 13.20 0.69
C PRO A 29 9.02 14.00 1.88
N LYS A 30 7.80 14.51 1.75
CA LYS A 30 7.08 15.25 2.80
C LYS A 30 6.34 14.34 3.78
N TYR A 31 6.26 13.06 3.48
CA TYR A 31 5.53 12.05 4.24
C TYR A 31 6.48 10.99 4.79
N ASP A 32 5.97 10.13 5.66
CA ASP A 32 6.65 8.92 6.11
C ASP A 32 6.05 7.71 5.36
N VAL A 33 6.90 6.73 5.05
CA VAL A 33 6.45 5.43 4.52
C VAL A 33 6.39 4.43 5.68
N TYR A 34 5.27 3.72 5.79
CA TYR A 34 5.12 2.61 6.74
C TYR A 34 4.80 1.33 5.99
N TYR A 35 5.28 0.22 6.53
CA TYR A 35 4.96 -1.12 6.04
C TYR A 35 4.62 -2.07 7.19
N ARG A 36 3.97 -3.19 6.88
CA ARG A 36 3.75 -4.30 7.81
C ARG A 36 3.57 -5.61 7.06
N ILE A 37 3.78 -6.73 7.74
CA ILE A 37 3.37 -8.04 7.24
C ILE A 37 1.84 -8.07 7.17
N SER A 38 1.27 -8.48 6.03
CA SER A 38 -0.17 -8.57 5.84
C SER A 38 -0.78 -9.74 6.63
N ALA A 39 -2.10 -9.73 6.80
CA ALA A 39 -2.80 -10.77 7.58
C ALA A 39 -2.70 -12.18 6.97
N ASN A 40 -2.33 -12.30 5.68
CA ASN A 40 -2.08 -13.60 5.05
C ASN A 40 -0.73 -14.22 5.51
N GLY A 41 0.16 -13.43 6.10
CA GLY A 41 1.48 -13.83 6.60
C GLY A 41 2.56 -13.99 5.52
N ASN A 42 2.22 -13.69 4.26
CA ASN A 42 3.08 -13.84 3.09
C ASN A 42 2.83 -12.69 2.10
N GLY A 43 2.90 -11.47 2.60
CA GLY A 43 2.71 -10.25 1.82
C GLY A 43 3.01 -9.02 2.67
N ILE A 44 3.13 -7.89 2.00
CA ILE A 44 3.46 -6.61 2.62
C ILE A 44 2.34 -5.62 2.34
N HIS A 45 1.82 -5.01 3.39
CA HIS A 45 1.04 -3.79 3.26
C HIS A 45 1.98 -2.60 3.36
N ALA A 46 1.78 -1.58 2.53
CA ALA A 46 2.49 -0.31 2.63
C ALA A 46 1.54 0.89 2.54
N ILE A 47 1.88 1.97 3.24
CA ILE A 47 1.14 3.23 3.25
C ILE A 47 2.09 4.43 3.26
N ILE A 48 1.61 5.53 2.67
CA ILE A 48 2.21 6.87 2.84
C ILE A 48 1.42 7.58 3.94
N SER A 49 2.11 8.12 4.95
CA SER A 49 1.49 8.70 6.15
C SER A 49 1.98 10.12 6.42
N PRO A 50 1.13 11.02 6.95
CA PRO A 50 1.59 12.29 7.51
C PRO A 50 2.69 12.07 8.56
N LYS A 51 3.72 12.93 8.55
CA LYS A 51 4.78 12.90 9.56
C LYS A 51 4.20 13.18 10.95
N ASP A 52 4.86 12.65 11.97
CA ASP A 52 4.53 12.84 13.39
C ASP A 52 3.08 12.43 13.76
N SER A 53 2.52 11.46 13.03
CA SER A 53 1.17 10.93 13.26
C SER A 53 1.18 9.42 13.47
N THR A 54 0.09 8.90 14.03
CA THR A 54 -0.17 7.45 14.00
C THR A 54 -0.25 6.99 12.55
N PRO A 55 0.34 5.84 12.17
CA PRO A 55 0.38 5.38 10.79
C PRO A 55 -1.01 5.35 10.16
N THR A 56 -1.25 6.26 9.21
CA THR A 56 -2.53 6.40 8.51
C THR A 56 -2.27 6.77 7.05
N PRO A 57 -2.94 6.14 6.08
CA PRO A 57 -2.74 6.49 4.69
C PRO A 57 -3.17 7.93 4.42
N ILE A 58 -2.42 8.63 3.57
CA ILE A 58 -2.87 9.90 3.00
C ILE A 58 -4.08 9.68 2.09
N GLU A 59 -4.87 10.74 1.95
CA GLU A 59 -5.96 10.81 0.98
C GLU A 59 -5.55 11.74 -0.17
N MET A 60 -5.97 11.38 -1.38
CA MET A 60 -5.81 12.19 -2.59
C MET A 60 -7.01 11.95 -3.51
N GLU A 61 -7.09 12.73 -4.60
CA GLU A 61 -8.12 12.54 -5.62
C GLU A 61 -8.08 11.11 -6.18
N ASP A 62 -9.25 10.58 -6.53
CA ASP A 62 -9.39 9.18 -6.91
C ASP A 62 -8.52 8.83 -8.13
N GLU A 63 -8.54 9.67 -9.17
CA GLU A 63 -7.74 9.44 -10.38
C GLU A 63 -6.24 9.49 -10.10
N ASP A 64 -5.76 10.43 -9.28
CA ASP A 64 -4.34 10.53 -8.92
C ASP A 64 -3.86 9.28 -8.16
N ALA A 65 -4.68 8.76 -7.25
CA ALA A 65 -4.38 7.53 -6.53
C ALA A 65 -4.37 6.31 -7.45
N LEU A 66 -5.34 6.19 -8.36
CA LEU A 66 -5.42 5.11 -9.33
C LEU A 66 -4.23 5.16 -10.30
N ASP A 67 -3.88 6.34 -10.81
CA ASP A 67 -2.70 6.54 -11.66
C ASP A 67 -1.40 6.15 -10.96
N TYR A 68 -1.25 6.51 -9.69
CA TYR A 68 -0.06 6.11 -8.95
C TYR A 68 -0.02 4.59 -8.72
N ARG A 69 -1.18 3.97 -8.45
CA ARG A 69 -1.26 2.51 -8.32
C ARG A 69 -1.00 1.77 -9.63
N ARG A 70 -1.41 2.31 -10.79
CA ARG A 70 -1.02 1.79 -12.13
C ARG A 70 0.50 1.75 -12.27
N LYS A 71 1.21 2.81 -11.86
CA LYS A 71 2.69 2.82 -11.86
C LYS A 71 3.29 1.75 -10.96
N MET A 72 2.64 1.42 -9.84
CA MET A 72 3.10 0.37 -8.93
C MET A 72 2.77 -1.05 -9.44
N VAL A 73 1.72 -1.20 -10.25
CA VAL A 73 1.45 -2.43 -11.02
C VAL A 73 2.53 -2.62 -12.08
N ASP A 74 2.85 -1.57 -12.85
CA ASP A 74 3.92 -1.61 -13.86
C ASP A 74 5.31 -1.86 -13.23
N PHE A 75 5.51 -1.37 -12.00
CA PHE A 75 6.71 -1.65 -11.20
C PHE A 75 6.80 -3.12 -10.74
N GLY A 76 5.67 -3.83 -10.73
CA GLY A 76 5.60 -5.26 -10.42
C GLY A 76 5.29 -5.61 -8.97
N LEU A 77 4.83 -4.66 -8.14
CA LEU A 77 4.50 -4.90 -6.73
C LEU A 77 3.00 -4.90 -6.42
N GLU A 78 2.23 -4.02 -7.06
CA GLU A 78 0.80 -3.90 -6.77
C GLU A 78 -0.02 -4.96 -7.53
N ASP A 79 -1.02 -5.53 -6.86
CA ASP A 79 -1.95 -6.46 -7.50
C ASP A 79 -2.88 -5.74 -8.50
N ASN A 80 -2.79 -6.15 -9.76
CA ASN A 80 -3.62 -5.66 -10.85
C ASN A 80 -5.12 -5.95 -10.63
N TRP A 81 -5.49 -7.08 -10.01
CA TRP A 81 -6.89 -7.39 -9.73
C TRP A 81 -7.49 -6.47 -8.67
N ARG A 82 -6.70 -6.13 -7.64
CA ARG A 82 -7.06 -5.12 -6.64
C ARG A 82 -7.27 -3.75 -7.30
N LEU A 83 -6.41 -3.36 -8.22
CA LEU A 83 -6.54 -2.10 -8.98
C LEU A 83 -7.84 -2.09 -9.81
N ILE A 84 -8.06 -3.07 -10.67
CA ILE A 84 -9.28 -3.18 -11.52
C ILE A 84 -10.55 -3.14 -10.66
N THR A 85 -10.54 -3.84 -9.53
CA THR A 85 -11.68 -3.87 -8.62
C THR A 85 -11.92 -2.50 -7.99
N ASP A 86 -10.87 -1.76 -7.62
CA ASP A 86 -11.00 -0.43 -7.04
C ASP A 86 -11.43 0.62 -8.06
N GLU A 87 -10.99 0.53 -9.33
CA GLU A 87 -11.53 1.36 -10.42
C GLU A 87 -13.06 1.21 -10.54
N LEU A 88 -13.55 -0.04 -10.56
CA LEU A 88 -15.00 -0.32 -10.60
C LEU A 88 -15.75 0.14 -9.35
N ARG A 89 -15.07 0.22 -8.19
CA ARG A 89 -15.67 0.68 -6.93
C ARG A 89 -15.74 2.20 -6.87
N VAL A 90 -14.73 2.91 -7.37
CA VAL A 90 -14.76 4.38 -7.52
C VAL A 90 -15.98 4.79 -8.34
N ASP A 91 -16.20 4.17 -9.50
CA ASP A 91 -17.36 4.43 -10.37
C ASP A 91 -18.72 4.23 -9.68
N LYS A 92 -18.75 3.40 -8.64
CA LYS A 92 -19.96 3.03 -7.90
C LYS A 92 -20.07 3.72 -6.53
N GLY A 93 -19.12 4.58 -6.16
CA GLY A 93 -19.06 5.20 -4.84
C GLY A 93 -18.91 4.18 -3.70
N MET A 94 -18.24 3.06 -3.95
CA MET A 94 -18.02 1.98 -2.99
C MET A 94 -16.68 2.12 -2.26
N PRO A 95 -16.49 1.50 -1.08
CA PRO A 95 -15.21 1.55 -0.36
C PRO A 95 -14.06 0.90 -1.13
N THR A 96 -12.97 1.65 -1.33
CA THR A 96 -11.74 1.28 -2.06
C THR A 96 -10.53 1.14 -1.13
N SER A 97 -9.35 0.78 -1.67
CA SER A 97 -8.06 0.84 -0.96
C SER A 97 -8.03 0.08 0.35
N GLN A 98 -8.70 -1.08 0.38
CA GLN A 98 -8.82 -1.89 1.60
C GLN A 98 -7.50 -2.62 1.87
N LEU A 99 -7.06 -2.60 3.14
CA LEU A 99 -5.98 -3.42 3.67
C LEU A 99 -6.55 -4.21 4.86
N TRP A 100 -6.46 -5.53 4.82
CA TRP A 100 -7.08 -6.37 5.86
C TRP A 100 -6.20 -6.44 7.10
N GLU A 101 -6.70 -5.96 8.23
CA GLU A 101 -6.03 -6.17 9.53
C GLU A 101 -6.18 -7.62 10.00
N TRP A 102 -7.32 -8.25 9.70
CA TRP A 102 -7.62 -9.63 10.07
C TRP A 102 -8.06 -10.43 8.86
N LYS A 103 -7.54 -11.65 8.71
CA LYS A 103 -7.93 -12.60 7.66
C LYS A 103 -7.72 -14.02 8.16
N ASP A 104 -8.72 -14.89 8.02
CA ASP A 104 -8.65 -16.32 8.38
C ASP A 104 -8.11 -16.59 9.81
N GLY A 105 -8.51 -15.76 10.77
CA GLY A 105 -8.07 -15.87 12.18
C GLY A 105 -6.64 -15.38 12.46
N LYS A 106 -5.96 -14.81 11.46
CA LYS A 106 -4.64 -14.20 11.59
C LYS A 106 -4.74 -12.67 11.56
N GLN A 107 -3.87 -12.01 12.31
CA GLN A 107 -3.74 -10.56 12.35
C GLN A 107 -2.52 -10.12 11.53
N ALA A 108 -2.63 -8.99 10.84
CA ALA A 108 -1.50 -8.30 10.23
C ALA A 108 -0.51 -7.83 11.33
N GLY A 109 0.76 -7.69 10.96
CA GLY A 109 1.79 -7.19 11.87
C GLY A 109 1.60 -5.73 12.27
N GLU A 110 2.44 -5.27 13.20
CA GLU A 110 2.55 -3.86 13.55
C GLU A 110 3.13 -3.04 12.39
N TRP A 111 2.74 -1.76 12.32
CA TRP A 111 3.32 -0.83 11.36
C TRP A 111 4.76 -0.49 11.74
N VAL A 112 5.67 -0.64 10.79
CA VAL A 112 7.08 -0.29 10.89
C VAL A 112 7.35 0.87 9.96
N LYS A 113 7.97 1.94 10.50
CA LYS A 113 8.43 3.06 9.69
C LYS A 113 9.60 2.61 8.83
N TYR A 114 9.53 2.87 7.52
CA TYR A 114 10.66 2.68 6.63
C TYR A 114 11.71 3.77 6.88
N VAL A 115 12.97 3.34 6.98
CA VAL A 115 14.15 4.20 7.13
C VAL A 115 15.16 3.66 6.11
N GLU A 116 15.64 4.55 5.23
CA GLU A 116 16.68 4.23 4.24
C GLU A 116 18.02 3.83 4.88
#